data_AF-A0A7D7LC16-F1
#
_entry.id   AF-A0A7D7LC16-F1
#
_cell.length_a   1.000
_cell.length_b   1.000
_cell.length_c   1.000
_cell.angle_alpha   90.00
_cell.angle_beta   90.00
_cell.angle_gamma   90.00
#
_symmetry.space_group_name_H-M   'P 1'
#
loop_
_entity.id
_entity.type
_entity.pdbx_description
1 polymer ?
#
loop_
_entity_poly.entity_id
_entity_poly.type
_entity_poly.pdbx_seq_one_letter_code
_entity_poly.pdbx_strand_id
1 'polypeptide(L)'
;MNSPQFNEALEKLRKASRKVEVLKLLLAGYTNDEIAQSRGRAEGTVRKQISNVYKDFGIKSEFPGDRPLRDKLKDLFLKYKPEWVSNCSLAITNEASNQPQKINYDGVTSLALSDDEIVEESGEELMFLAINILEALGFEQKFKMSKTSQDVGYRLKNLENGSNPYQLILSKQKENLSISIPLDILEPHLLNLKYWEYTDVLEDIDLFIKGRFWVLPSKKDIFLESLHLNYWQILQVEGKTVGDCCINTRRYKKDPPIDVISFAMNAYKEYERRYIAISSITLEEFNPETLSDANAYLVVNSDERFDEKWNMWKVSINLKEALQDFLSYFGKILMDKH
;
A
#
# COMPACT_ATOMS: atom_id res chain seq x y z
N MET A 1 17.58 -18.34 22.35
CA MET A 1 18.81 -19.11 22.08
C MET A 1 19.84 -18.83 23.18
N ASN A 2 20.59 -19.84 23.63
CA ASN A 2 21.68 -19.70 24.61
C ASN A 2 23.07 -19.56 23.93
N SER A 3 24.11 -19.19 24.69
CA SER A 3 25.46 -18.93 24.15
C SER A 3 26.09 -20.13 23.40
N PRO A 4 26.03 -21.37 23.91
CA PRO A 4 26.53 -22.54 23.18
C PRO A 4 25.83 -22.76 21.82
N GLN A 5 24.50 -22.66 21.79
CA GLN A 5 23.71 -22.79 20.55
C GLN A 5 24.07 -21.70 19.53
N PHE A 6 24.27 -20.46 20.00
CA PHE A 6 24.66 -19.34 19.14
C PHE A 6 26.01 -19.58 18.47
N ASN A 7 27.01 -20.03 19.23
CA ASN A 7 28.35 -20.30 18.69
C ASN A 7 28.34 -21.45 17.69
N GLU A 8 27.56 -22.51 17.96
CA GLU A 8 27.40 -23.62 17.02
C GLU A 8 26.76 -23.17 15.69
N ALA A 9 25.68 -22.37 15.75
CA ALA A 9 25.04 -21.80 14.57
C ALA A 9 26.00 -20.89 13.79
N LEU A 10 26.80 -20.08 14.49
CA LEU A 10 27.75 -19.19 13.88
C LEU A 10 28.91 -19.93 13.20
N GLU A 11 29.43 -21.01 13.80
CA GLU A 11 30.45 -21.85 13.18
C GLU A 11 29.94 -22.58 11.94
N LYS A 12 28.69 -23.08 11.98
CA LYS A 12 28.02 -23.66 10.81
C LYS A 12 27.88 -22.63 9.68
N LEU A 13 27.58 -21.37 10.03
CA LEU A 13 27.41 -20.29 9.07
C LEU A 13 28.76 -19.82 8.48
N ARG A 14 29.84 -19.80 9.27
CA ARG A 14 31.21 -19.49 8.82
C ARG A 14 31.72 -20.43 7.74
N LYS A 15 31.30 -21.69 7.77
CA LYS A 15 31.59 -22.69 6.71
C LYS A 15 30.90 -22.36 5.37
N ALA A 16 29.95 -21.43 5.36
CA ALA A 16 29.25 -20.95 4.18
C ALA A 16 29.53 -19.45 3.93
N SER A 17 30.67 -19.14 3.29
CA SER A 17 31.15 -17.77 3.05
C SER A 17 30.08 -16.82 2.50
N ARG A 18 29.24 -17.31 1.59
CA ARG A 18 28.14 -16.54 0.98
C ARG A 18 27.06 -16.12 1.99
N LYS A 19 26.72 -16.98 2.95
CA LYS A 19 25.72 -16.65 3.99
C LYS A 19 26.28 -15.64 4.99
N VAL A 20 27.58 -15.70 5.28
CA VAL A 20 28.27 -14.75 6.17
C VAL A 20 28.18 -13.32 5.62
N GLU A 21 28.43 -13.15 4.33
CA GLU A 21 28.37 -11.83 3.68
C GLU A 21 26.96 -11.25 3.69
N VAL A 22 25.94 -12.06 3.39
CA VAL A 22 24.53 -11.63 3.49
C VAL A 22 24.15 -11.27 4.92
N LEU A 23 24.59 -12.05 5.91
CA LEU A 23 24.37 -11.74 7.32
C LEU A 23 25.02 -10.41 7.73
N LYS A 24 26.25 -10.13 7.28
CA LYS A 24 26.91 -8.85 7.58
C LYS A 24 26.14 -7.66 7.02
N LEU A 25 25.71 -7.73 5.75
CA LEU A 25 24.91 -6.66 5.14
C LEU A 25 23.55 -6.50 5.83
N LEU A 26 22.93 -7.61 6.23
CA LEU A 26 21.68 -7.61 6.99
C LEU A 26 21.84 -6.91 8.36
N LEU A 27 22.93 -7.20 9.07
CA LEU A 27 23.27 -6.56 10.34
C LEU A 27 23.65 -5.09 10.17
N ALA A 28 24.20 -4.71 9.02
CA ALA A 28 24.49 -3.32 8.65
C ALA A 28 23.23 -2.52 8.26
N GLY A 29 22.07 -3.17 8.12
CA GLY A 29 20.80 -2.49 7.85
C GLY A 29 20.37 -2.46 6.38
N TYR A 30 21.10 -3.11 5.47
CA TYR A 30 20.78 -3.14 4.04
C TYR A 30 19.49 -3.93 3.77
N THR A 31 18.59 -3.42 2.93
CA THR A 31 17.36 -4.11 2.50
C THR A 31 17.64 -5.35 1.64
N ASN A 32 16.64 -6.19 1.41
CA ASN A 32 16.81 -7.39 0.57
C ASN A 32 17.23 -7.02 -0.86
N ASP A 33 16.71 -5.92 -1.39
CA ASP A 33 17.05 -5.40 -2.71
C ASP A 33 18.48 -4.84 -2.75
N GLU A 34 18.88 -4.03 -1.78
CA GLU A 34 20.26 -3.51 -1.70
C GLU A 34 21.29 -4.65 -1.54
N ILE A 35 20.96 -5.70 -0.79
CA ILE A 35 21.78 -6.91 -0.68
C ILE A 35 21.81 -7.65 -2.02
N ALA A 36 20.70 -7.71 -2.74
CA ALA A 36 20.63 -8.35 -4.07
C ALA A 36 21.47 -7.59 -5.10
N GLN A 37 21.38 -6.26 -5.13
CA GLN A 37 22.14 -5.38 -6.02
C GLN A 37 23.64 -5.43 -5.71
N SER A 38 24.04 -5.23 -4.45
CA SER A 38 25.45 -5.32 -4.03
C SER A 38 26.09 -6.67 -4.31
N ARG A 39 25.27 -7.72 -4.48
CA ARG A 39 25.73 -9.08 -4.76
C ARG A 39 25.52 -9.55 -6.20
N GLY A 40 24.88 -8.77 -7.05
CA GLY A 40 24.50 -9.19 -8.41
C GLY A 40 23.65 -10.46 -8.43
N ARG A 41 22.64 -10.54 -7.55
CA ARG A 41 21.75 -11.71 -7.41
C ARG A 41 20.29 -11.31 -7.49
N ALA A 42 19.43 -12.25 -7.87
CA ALA A 42 17.99 -12.08 -7.77
C ALA A 42 17.55 -11.99 -6.30
N GLU A 43 16.67 -11.04 -5.99
CA GLU A 43 16.16 -10.77 -4.63
C GLU A 43 15.59 -12.01 -3.95
N GLY A 44 14.85 -12.85 -4.69
CA GLY A 44 14.32 -14.12 -4.16
C GLY A 44 15.39 -15.08 -3.63
N THR A 45 16.61 -15.03 -4.20
CA THR A 45 17.75 -15.82 -3.72
C THR A 45 18.27 -15.28 -2.38
N VAL A 46 18.38 -13.95 -2.27
CA VAL A 46 18.78 -13.28 -1.02
C VAL A 46 17.75 -13.54 0.08
N ARG A 47 16.47 -13.44 -0.24
CA ARG A 47 15.35 -13.74 0.66
C ARG A 47 15.42 -15.17 1.22
N LYS A 48 15.68 -16.17 0.36
CA LYS A 48 15.88 -17.56 0.78
C LYS A 48 17.12 -17.72 1.67
N GLN A 49 18.20 -16.98 1.39
CA GLN A 49 19.40 -17.01 2.23
C GLN A 49 19.14 -16.43 3.61
N ILE A 50 18.48 -15.28 3.70
CA ILE A 50 18.08 -14.62 4.95
C ILE A 50 17.14 -15.52 5.77
N SER A 51 16.17 -16.18 5.14
CA SER A 51 15.30 -17.16 5.81
C SER A 51 16.10 -18.27 6.49
N ASN A 52 17.08 -18.82 5.79
CA ASN A 52 17.94 -19.85 6.34
C ASN A 52 18.80 -19.33 7.50
N VAL A 53 19.26 -18.07 7.43
CA VAL A 53 19.97 -17.41 8.53
C VAL A 53 19.06 -17.34 9.77
N TYR A 54 17.83 -16.85 9.65
CA TYR A 54 16.90 -16.80 10.77
C TYR A 54 16.64 -18.19 11.37
N LYS A 55 16.45 -19.20 10.52
CA LYS A 55 16.27 -20.58 10.95
C LYS A 55 17.50 -21.13 11.69
N ASP A 56 18.70 -20.87 11.18
CA ASP A 56 19.96 -21.29 11.80
C ASP A 56 20.15 -20.64 13.20
N PHE A 57 19.62 -19.43 13.43
CA PHE A 57 19.62 -18.74 14.74
C PHE A 57 18.38 -18.99 15.62
N GLY A 58 17.50 -19.92 15.23
CA GLY A 58 16.31 -20.27 16.00
C GLY A 58 15.26 -19.15 16.06
N ILE A 59 15.33 -18.18 15.15
CA ILE A 59 14.31 -17.16 14.95
C ILE A 59 13.24 -17.79 14.07
N LYS A 60 12.05 -18.03 14.64
CA LYS A 60 10.89 -18.50 13.88
C LYS A 60 10.47 -17.37 12.93
N SER A 61 10.87 -17.53 11.68
CA SER A 61 10.50 -16.67 10.57
C SER A 61 9.36 -17.34 9.84
N GLU A 62 8.16 -16.81 9.95
CA GLU A 62 7.10 -17.12 8.99
C GLU A 62 7.42 -16.44 7.65
N PHE A 63 8.08 -15.27 7.67
CA PHE A 63 8.47 -14.53 6.46
C PHE A 63 9.87 -13.86 6.55
N PRO A 64 10.81 -14.21 5.66
CA PRO A 64 12.16 -13.64 5.69
C PRO A 64 12.22 -12.21 5.13
N GLY A 65 12.57 -11.24 5.98
CA GLY A 65 12.84 -9.84 5.57
C GLY A 65 12.24 -8.77 6.47
N ASP A 66 11.41 -9.16 7.43
CA ASP A 66 10.73 -8.26 8.37
C ASP A 66 11.70 -7.42 9.23
N ARG A 67 11.41 -6.12 9.41
CA ARG A 67 12.10 -5.24 10.38
C ARG A 67 12.11 -5.86 11.80
N PRO A 68 10.99 -6.39 12.34
CA PRO A 68 10.98 -7.05 13.65
C PRO A 68 11.89 -8.29 13.76
N LEU A 69 12.08 -9.03 12.68
CA LEU A 69 12.98 -10.20 12.67
C LEU A 69 14.45 -9.78 12.57
N ARG A 70 14.71 -8.70 11.82
CA ARG A 70 16.04 -8.09 11.72
C ARG A 70 16.48 -7.54 13.06
N ASP A 71 15.60 -6.86 13.79
CA ASP A 71 15.92 -6.30 15.11
C ASP A 71 16.19 -7.42 16.12
N LYS A 72 15.36 -8.47 16.14
CA LYS A 72 15.63 -9.68 16.95
C LYS A 72 16.98 -10.32 16.63
N LEU A 73 17.37 -10.37 15.36
CA LEU A 73 18.68 -10.89 14.95
C LEU A 73 19.81 -9.94 15.37
N LYS A 74 19.64 -8.62 15.22
CA LYS A 74 20.59 -7.62 15.69
C LYS A 74 20.80 -7.71 17.20
N ASP A 75 19.73 -7.80 17.97
CA ASP A 75 19.78 -7.95 19.44
C ASP A 75 20.53 -9.22 19.84
N LEU A 76 20.30 -10.33 19.12
CA LEU A 76 21.01 -11.58 19.34
C LEU A 76 22.52 -11.41 19.11
N PHE A 77 22.92 -10.71 18.05
CA PHE A 77 24.31 -10.44 17.74
C PHE A 77 24.93 -9.39 18.66
N LEU A 78 24.20 -8.37 19.09
CA LEU A 78 24.66 -7.44 20.13
C LEU A 78 24.94 -8.16 21.45
N LYS A 79 24.11 -9.16 21.79
CA LYS A 79 24.24 -9.92 23.04
C LYS A 79 25.43 -10.88 23.06
N TYR A 80 25.72 -11.56 21.95
CA TYR A 80 26.73 -12.64 21.93
C TYR A 80 27.96 -12.34 21.06
N LYS A 81 27.89 -11.34 20.18
CA LYS A 81 28.97 -10.96 19.25
C LYS A 81 28.90 -9.50 18.78
N PRO A 82 28.99 -8.53 19.72
CA PRO A 82 28.74 -7.12 19.44
C PRO A 82 29.68 -6.54 18.37
N GLU A 83 30.89 -7.08 18.21
CA GLU A 83 31.86 -6.61 17.23
C GLU A 83 31.43 -6.83 15.77
N TRP A 84 30.42 -7.67 15.51
CA TRP A 84 29.82 -7.83 14.19
C TRP A 84 28.77 -6.76 13.87
N VAL A 85 28.23 -6.10 14.89
CA VAL A 85 27.24 -5.02 14.74
C VAL A 85 27.94 -3.67 14.74
N SER A 86 28.91 -3.46 15.65
CA SER A 86 29.64 -2.18 15.77
C SER A 86 30.58 -1.87 14.61
N ASN A 87 31.18 -2.88 13.96
CA ASN A 87 32.08 -2.67 12.83
C ASN A 87 31.36 -2.40 11.49
N CYS A 88 30.04 -2.59 11.43
CA CYS A 88 29.26 -2.30 10.21
C CYS A 88 29.08 -0.79 9.97
N SER A 89 29.21 0.04 11.01
CA SER A 89 29.05 1.50 10.92
C SER A 89 30.29 2.25 10.41
N LEU A 90 31.48 1.62 10.40
CA LEU A 90 32.75 2.28 10.10
C LEU A 90 33.23 2.11 8.65
N ALA A 91 32.52 1.34 7.82
CA ALA A 91 32.97 1.03 6.45
C ALA A 91 32.44 1.99 5.36
N ILE A 92 31.70 3.05 5.70
CA ILE A 92 30.88 3.81 4.72
C ILE A 92 31.38 5.24 4.44
N THR A 93 32.46 5.73 5.06
CA THR A 93 32.90 7.13 4.85
C THR A 93 33.87 7.38 3.69
N ASN A 94 34.27 6.38 2.91
CA ASN A 94 35.12 6.60 1.75
C ASN A 94 34.41 6.16 0.47
N GLU A 95 34.24 7.11 -0.45
CA GLU A 95 33.74 6.98 -1.83
C GLU A 95 32.24 7.25 -2.05
N ALA A 96 31.85 8.54 -2.00
CA ALA A 96 31.07 9.19 -3.07
C ALA A 96 30.78 10.67 -2.71
N SER A 97 31.80 11.52 -2.85
CA SER A 97 31.59 12.95 -3.10
C SER A 97 31.54 13.14 -4.61
N ASN A 98 30.40 13.60 -5.13
CA ASN A 98 30.31 14.57 -6.23
C ASN A 98 28.84 14.96 -6.46
N GLN A 99 28.50 16.20 -6.07
CA GLN A 99 27.32 16.95 -6.53
C GLN A 99 27.48 17.38 -8.00
N PRO A 100 26.40 17.76 -8.73
CA PRO A 100 25.74 19.10 -8.67
C PRO A 100 24.19 18.97 -8.72
N GLN A 101 23.31 19.94 -8.47
CA GLN A 101 23.33 21.35 -8.10
C GLN A 101 21.91 21.73 -7.62
N LYS A 102 21.84 22.69 -6.69
CA LYS A 102 20.63 23.34 -6.16
C LYS A 102 19.89 24.12 -7.25
N ILE A 103 18.55 24.09 -7.22
CA ILE A 103 17.70 25.18 -7.69
C ILE A 103 17.00 25.78 -6.47
N ASN A 104 17.14 27.10 -6.34
CA ASN A 104 16.67 27.97 -5.28
C ASN A 104 15.18 28.29 -5.48
N TYR A 105 14.37 28.18 -4.43
CA TYR A 105 13.16 28.99 -4.27
C TYR A 105 13.20 29.65 -2.89
N ASP A 106 13.63 30.90 -2.88
CA ASP A 106 13.51 31.80 -1.74
C ASP A 106 12.13 32.46 -1.78
N GLY A 107 11.48 32.48 -0.61
CA GLY A 107 10.51 33.52 -0.28
C GLY A 107 9.09 33.07 0.02
N VAL A 108 8.85 32.36 1.14
CA VAL A 108 7.70 32.62 2.03
C VAL A 108 8.11 32.38 3.48
N THR A 109 7.72 33.32 4.32
CA THR A 109 8.04 33.57 5.72
C THR A 109 8.04 32.34 6.63
N SER A 110 9.17 32.17 7.34
CA SER A 110 9.35 31.25 8.46
C SER A 110 8.54 31.73 9.67
N LEU A 111 7.54 30.94 10.08
CA LEU A 111 7.08 30.90 11.46
C LEU A 111 7.48 29.53 12.02
N ALA A 112 8.26 29.58 13.10
CA ALA A 112 8.81 28.43 13.79
C ALA A 112 7.70 27.47 14.21
N LEU A 113 7.81 26.22 13.77
CA LEU A 113 7.01 25.10 14.28
C LEU A 113 7.87 24.34 15.30
N SER A 114 7.41 24.37 16.54
CA SER A 114 7.79 23.41 17.57
C SER A 114 7.00 22.11 17.39
N ASP A 115 7.64 21.02 17.80
CA ASP A 115 7.25 19.61 17.70
C ASP A 115 5.74 19.27 17.89
N ASP A 116 5.24 18.44 16.96
CA ASP A 116 4.22 17.39 17.06
C ASP A 116 2.90 17.67 17.81
N GLU A 117 2.09 18.59 17.27
CA GLU A 117 0.63 18.51 17.35
C GLU A 117 0.07 18.48 15.92
N ILE A 118 -0.56 17.37 15.53
CA ILE A 118 -1.32 17.28 14.27
C ILE A 118 -2.51 18.23 14.43
N VAL A 119 -2.39 19.45 13.93
CA VAL A 119 -3.47 20.44 13.93
C VAL A 119 -4.54 19.93 12.98
N GLU A 120 -5.62 19.37 13.51
CA GLU A 120 -6.83 19.05 12.75
C GLU A 120 -7.36 20.35 12.13
N GLU A 121 -7.49 20.36 10.81
CA GLU A 121 -7.90 21.56 10.08
C GLU A 121 -9.40 21.61 9.90
N SER A 122 -9.95 22.82 10.04
CA SER A 122 -11.36 23.02 9.77
C SER A 122 -11.67 22.72 8.29
N GLY A 123 -12.81 22.08 8.02
CA GLY A 123 -13.24 21.81 6.63
C GLY A 123 -13.38 23.09 5.78
N GLU A 124 -13.49 24.26 6.41
CA GLU A 124 -13.52 25.56 5.73
C GLU A 124 -12.17 26.00 5.18
N GLU A 125 -11.10 25.80 5.96
CA GLU A 125 -9.73 26.05 5.50
C GLU A 125 -9.35 25.11 4.36
N LEU A 126 -9.70 23.83 4.47
CA LEU A 126 -9.47 22.85 3.42
C LEU A 126 -10.26 23.18 2.14
N MET A 127 -11.52 23.61 2.27
CA MET A 127 -12.31 24.08 1.13
C MET A 127 -11.65 25.27 0.43
N PHE A 128 -11.19 26.27 1.19
CA PHE A 128 -10.53 27.44 0.63
C PHE A 128 -9.22 27.06 -0.07
N LEU A 129 -8.40 26.20 0.54
CA LEU A 129 -7.19 25.67 -0.06
C LEU A 129 -7.49 24.92 -1.36
N ALA A 130 -8.51 24.07 -1.38
CA ALA A 130 -8.93 23.32 -2.55
C ALA A 130 -9.29 24.24 -3.73
N ILE A 131 -10.09 25.27 -3.47
CA ILE A 131 -10.47 26.26 -4.50
C ILE A 131 -9.23 26.95 -5.07
N ASN A 132 -8.32 27.41 -4.22
CA ASN A 132 -7.09 28.07 -4.67
C ASN A 132 -6.20 27.16 -5.53
N ILE A 133 -6.09 25.88 -5.18
CA ILE A 133 -5.33 24.89 -5.99
C ILE A 133 -5.98 24.76 -7.38
N LEU A 134 -7.30 24.62 -7.44
CA LEU A 134 -8.03 24.47 -8.70
C LEU A 134 -7.96 25.73 -9.57
N GLU A 135 -8.06 26.92 -8.97
CA GLU A 135 -7.86 28.20 -9.65
C GLU A 135 -6.45 28.31 -10.23
N ALA A 136 -5.43 27.94 -9.46
CA ALA A 136 -4.03 27.92 -9.92
C ALA A 136 -3.81 26.92 -11.07
N LEU A 137 -4.56 25.82 -11.12
CA LEU A 137 -4.58 24.87 -12.25
C LEU A 137 -5.37 25.39 -13.47
N GLY A 138 -6.04 26.54 -13.36
CA GLY A 138 -6.81 27.13 -14.45
C GLY A 138 -8.19 26.51 -14.66
N PHE A 139 -8.79 25.89 -13.62
CA PHE A 139 -10.09 25.22 -13.73
C PHE A 139 -11.18 26.12 -14.32
N GLU A 140 -11.17 27.41 -13.99
CA GLU A 140 -12.16 28.37 -14.49
C GLU A 140 -12.14 28.54 -16.01
N GLN A 141 -11.08 28.12 -16.70
CA GLN A 141 -11.00 28.20 -18.16
C GLN A 141 -11.94 27.17 -18.81
N LYS A 142 -11.93 25.93 -18.32
CA LYS A 142 -12.68 24.79 -18.88
C LYS A 142 -13.99 24.49 -18.15
N PHE A 143 -14.02 24.76 -16.85
CA PHE A 143 -15.14 24.44 -15.97
C PHE A 143 -15.88 25.71 -15.55
N LYS A 144 -17.19 25.57 -15.39
CA LYS A 144 -18.07 26.53 -14.72
C LYS A 144 -18.22 26.09 -13.27
N MET A 145 -17.83 26.97 -12.35
CA MET A 145 -18.04 26.76 -10.92
C MET A 145 -19.49 27.10 -10.52
N SER A 146 -20.07 26.30 -9.64
CA SER A 146 -21.32 26.60 -8.92
C SER A 146 -21.11 26.37 -7.43
N LYS A 147 -21.56 27.31 -6.60
CA LYS A 147 -21.33 27.30 -5.16
C LYS A 147 -22.66 27.32 -4.41
N THR A 148 -22.77 26.48 -3.39
CA THR A 148 -23.83 26.52 -2.37
C THR A 148 -23.19 26.85 -1.01
N SER A 149 -23.97 26.78 0.08
CA SER A 149 -23.44 26.99 1.43
C SER A 149 -22.50 25.88 1.89
N GLN A 150 -22.64 24.67 1.36
CA GLN A 150 -21.86 23.50 1.77
C GLN A 150 -20.99 22.91 0.66
N ASP A 151 -21.34 23.18 -0.61
CA ASP A 151 -20.71 22.52 -1.75
C ASP A 151 -20.17 23.51 -2.78
N VAL A 152 -19.10 23.10 -3.45
CA VAL A 152 -18.58 23.73 -4.66
C VAL A 152 -18.47 22.67 -5.75
N GLY A 153 -19.27 22.81 -6.81
CA GLY A 153 -19.29 21.93 -7.97
C GLY A 153 -18.61 22.56 -9.18
N TYR A 154 -17.85 21.77 -9.93
CA TYR A 154 -17.23 22.15 -11.19
C TYR A 154 -17.81 21.30 -12.33
N ARG A 155 -18.31 21.98 -13.36
CA ARG A 155 -18.92 21.35 -14.54
C ARG A 155 -18.31 21.86 -15.83
N LEU A 156 -18.22 21.07 -16.89
CA LEU A 156 -17.72 21.59 -18.17
C LEU A 156 -18.64 22.70 -18.69
N LYS A 157 -18.06 23.74 -19.30
CA LYS A 157 -18.84 24.89 -19.81
C LYS A 157 -19.77 24.52 -20.97
N ASN A 158 -19.39 23.52 -21.78
CA ASN A 158 -20.07 23.15 -23.02
C ASN A 158 -20.61 21.70 -22.97
N LEU A 159 -21.36 21.33 -21.92
CA LEU A 159 -21.98 20.01 -21.85
C LEU A 159 -23.06 19.84 -22.93
N GLU A 160 -23.04 18.72 -23.66
CA GLU A 160 -24.20 18.23 -24.39
C GLU A 160 -25.29 17.77 -23.40
N ASN A 161 -26.55 18.03 -23.74
CA ASN A 161 -27.71 17.72 -22.90
C ASN A 161 -27.69 16.24 -22.43
N GLY A 162 -27.69 16.02 -21.11
CA GLY A 162 -27.85 14.69 -20.50
C GLY A 162 -26.58 14.02 -19.95
N SER A 163 -25.40 14.62 -20.11
CA SER A 163 -24.14 14.15 -19.51
C SER A 163 -23.97 14.61 -18.04
N ASN A 164 -23.03 13.99 -17.30
CA ASN A 164 -22.86 14.24 -15.86
C ASN A 164 -22.64 15.71 -15.59
N PRO A 165 -23.56 16.38 -14.86
CA PRO A 165 -23.45 17.80 -14.66
C PRO A 165 -22.19 18.18 -13.92
N TYR A 166 -21.50 17.30 -13.19
CA TYR A 166 -20.28 17.65 -12.46
C TYR A 166 -19.14 16.70 -12.73
N GLN A 167 -17.93 17.26 -12.84
CA GLN A 167 -16.67 16.51 -12.98
C GLN A 167 -15.88 16.49 -11.67
N LEU A 168 -16.19 17.42 -10.76
CA LEU A 168 -15.60 17.52 -9.43
C LEU A 168 -16.58 18.22 -8.50
N ILE A 169 -16.75 17.70 -7.29
CA ILE A 169 -17.55 18.35 -6.24
C ILE A 169 -16.75 18.34 -4.95
N LEU A 170 -16.61 19.51 -4.34
CA LEU A 170 -16.05 19.71 -3.01
C LEU A 170 -17.20 19.91 -2.05
N SER A 171 -17.19 19.20 -0.93
CA SER A 171 -18.24 19.25 0.09
C SER A 171 -17.64 19.45 1.46
N LYS A 172 -17.96 20.59 2.08
CA LYS A 172 -17.46 20.94 3.41
C LYS A 172 -18.14 20.06 4.45
N GLN A 173 -17.35 19.43 5.32
CA GLN A 173 -17.82 18.84 6.57
C GLN A 173 -17.19 19.58 7.76
N LYS A 174 -17.55 19.17 8.98
CA LYS A 174 -17.08 19.83 10.22
C LYS A 174 -15.55 19.82 10.34
N GLU A 175 -14.93 18.66 10.11
CA GLU A 175 -13.50 18.40 10.37
C GLU A 175 -12.77 17.83 9.12
N ASN A 176 -13.46 17.78 7.98
CA ASN A 176 -12.87 17.27 6.74
C ASN A 176 -13.50 17.93 5.52
N LEU A 177 -12.85 17.73 4.39
CA LEU A 177 -13.35 18.05 3.06
C LEU A 177 -13.62 16.73 2.32
N SER A 178 -14.86 16.53 1.88
CA SER A 178 -15.15 15.45 0.94
C SER A 178 -14.99 15.93 -0.49
N ILE A 179 -14.34 15.11 -1.31
CA ILE A 179 -14.14 15.39 -2.73
C ILE A 179 -14.73 14.24 -3.53
N SER A 180 -15.66 14.56 -4.41
CA SER A 180 -16.34 13.59 -5.27
C SER A 180 -15.91 13.75 -6.72
N ILE A 181 -15.50 12.65 -7.35
CA ILE A 181 -15.03 12.56 -8.74
C ILE A 181 -15.69 11.33 -9.41
N PRO A 182 -15.98 11.37 -10.71
CA PRO A 182 -16.45 10.20 -11.45
C PRO A 182 -15.52 8.98 -11.36
N LEU A 183 -16.08 7.77 -11.25
CA LEU A 183 -15.30 6.53 -11.12
C LEU A 183 -14.35 6.31 -12.30
N ASP A 184 -14.78 6.62 -13.52
CA ASP A 184 -13.98 6.40 -14.73
C ASP A 184 -12.71 7.27 -14.78
N ILE A 185 -12.64 8.32 -13.96
CA ILE A 185 -11.45 9.14 -13.77
C ILE A 185 -10.57 8.56 -12.65
N LEU A 186 -11.18 8.06 -11.57
CA LEU A 186 -10.43 7.53 -10.42
C LEU A 186 -9.88 6.12 -10.67
N GLU A 187 -10.69 5.22 -11.23
CA GLU A 187 -10.47 3.78 -11.31
C GLU A 187 -9.08 3.36 -11.81
N PRO A 188 -8.50 3.96 -12.88
CA PRO A 188 -7.17 3.58 -13.35
C PRO A 188 -6.05 3.83 -12.33
N HIS A 189 -6.33 4.62 -11.29
CA HIS A 189 -5.38 5.08 -10.28
C HIS A 189 -5.68 4.50 -8.89
N LEU A 190 -6.69 3.64 -8.76
CA LEU A 190 -7.06 3.02 -7.48
C LEU A 190 -6.36 1.68 -7.29
N LEU A 191 -5.98 1.40 -6.05
CA LEU A 191 -5.72 0.05 -5.55
C LEU A 191 -7.04 -0.55 -5.06
N ASN A 192 -7.50 -1.62 -5.71
CA ASN A 192 -8.67 -2.37 -5.30
C ASN A 192 -8.25 -3.66 -4.59
N LEU A 193 -8.61 -3.80 -3.33
CA LEU A 193 -8.45 -5.06 -2.60
C LEU A 193 -9.71 -5.89 -2.78
N LYS A 194 -9.53 -7.08 -3.37
CA LYS A 194 -10.59 -8.01 -3.71
C LYS A 194 -10.53 -9.27 -2.86
N TYR A 195 -11.69 -9.83 -2.54
CA TYR A 195 -11.81 -11.04 -1.73
C TYR A 195 -12.75 -12.02 -2.42
N TRP A 196 -12.28 -13.25 -2.61
CA TRP A 196 -13.08 -14.38 -3.06
C TRP A 196 -13.94 -14.89 -1.90
N GLU A 197 -15.25 -14.84 -2.03
CA GLU A 197 -16.19 -15.27 -0.99
C GLU A 197 -17.13 -16.33 -1.56
N TYR A 198 -17.41 -17.36 -0.75
CA TYR A 198 -18.34 -18.41 -1.14
C TYR A 198 -19.77 -17.90 -0.98
N THR A 199 -20.59 -18.06 -2.01
CA THR A 199 -22.00 -17.66 -1.97
C THR A 199 -22.90 -18.90 -1.96
N ASP A 200 -23.68 -19.06 -0.89
CA ASP A 200 -24.58 -20.22 -0.69
C ASP A 200 -25.67 -20.32 -1.77
N VAL A 201 -25.98 -19.21 -2.46
CA VAL A 201 -27.09 -19.11 -3.41
C VAL A 201 -26.82 -19.86 -4.71
N LEU A 202 -25.57 -19.92 -5.16
CA LEU A 202 -25.19 -20.52 -6.45
C LEU A 202 -24.14 -21.63 -6.32
N GLU A 203 -23.69 -21.94 -5.10
CA GLU A 203 -22.51 -22.77 -4.84
C GLU A 203 -21.26 -22.30 -5.62
N ASP A 204 -21.18 -21.00 -5.94
CA ASP A 204 -20.05 -20.40 -6.65
C ASP A 204 -19.21 -19.52 -5.72
N ILE A 205 -18.04 -19.14 -6.21
CA ILE A 205 -17.18 -18.16 -5.55
C ILE A 205 -17.19 -16.88 -6.38
N ASP A 206 -17.76 -15.85 -5.76
CA ASP A 206 -17.80 -14.50 -6.29
C ASP A 206 -16.60 -13.68 -5.81
N LEU A 207 -16.20 -12.71 -6.63
CA LEU A 207 -15.11 -11.79 -6.31
C LEU A 207 -15.68 -10.44 -5.88
N PHE A 208 -15.51 -10.09 -4.62
CA PHE A 208 -15.99 -8.85 -4.05
C PHE A 208 -14.85 -7.84 -3.88
N ILE A 209 -15.10 -6.57 -4.19
CA ILE A 209 -14.18 -5.49 -3.81
C ILE A 209 -14.46 -5.15 -2.35
N LYS A 210 -13.46 -5.32 -1.48
CA LYS A 210 -13.56 -5.05 -0.04
C LYS A 210 -13.00 -3.69 0.35
N GLY A 211 -12.08 -3.13 -0.44
CA GLY A 211 -11.59 -1.79 -0.23
C GLY A 211 -11.05 -1.18 -1.52
N ARG A 212 -11.22 0.14 -1.65
CA ARG A 212 -10.64 0.93 -2.72
C ARG A 212 -9.83 2.06 -2.11
N PHE A 213 -8.60 2.17 -2.58
CA PHE A 213 -7.62 3.06 -1.98
C PHE A 213 -6.95 3.86 -3.06
N TRP A 214 -6.76 5.15 -2.81
CA TRP A 214 -5.82 5.94 -3.58
C TRP A 214 -4.55 6.11 -2.76
N VAL A 215 -3.47 5.45 -3.17
CA VAL A 215 -2.17 5.58 -2.52
C VAL A 215 -1.53 6.90 -2.96
N LEU A 216 -1.15 7.74 -2.00
CA LEU A 216 -0.57 9.05 -2.30
C LEU A 216 0.75 8.87 -3.06
N PRO A 217 0.89 9.45 -4.27
CA PRO A 217 2.12 9.31 -5.04
C PRO A 217 3.38 9.74 -4.29
N SER A 218 3.30 10.80 -3.47
CA SER A 218 4.42 11.32 -2.67
C SER A 218 4.79 10.42 -1.47
N LYS A 219 3.87 9.55 -1.03
CA LYS A 219 4.02 8.69 0.15
C LYS A 219 3.98 7.19 -0.20
N LYS A 220 4.26 6.85 -1.46
CA LYS A 220 4.25 5.47 -1.97
C LYS A 220 5.16 4.53 -1.16
N ASP A 221 6.37 4.99 -0.84
CA ASP A 221 7.34 4.18 -0.10
C ASP A 221 6.89 3.98 1.35
N ILE A 222 6.37 5.05 1.98
CA ILE A 222 5.80 4.98 3.33
C ILE A 222 4.65 3.98 3.37
N PHE A 223 3.74 4.02 2.37
CA PHE A 223 2.67 3.04 2.24
C PHE A 223 3.25 1.62 2.19
N LEU A 224 4.13 1.32 1.23
CA LEU A 224 4.65 -0.04 1.08
C LEU A 224 5.45 -0.53 2.30
N GLU A 225 6.20 0.34 2.98
CA GLU A 225 7.00 -0.01 4.16
C GLU A 225 6.19 -0.16 5.45
N SER A 226 5.02 0.46 5.54
CA SER A 226 4.16 0.44 6.73
C SER A 226 2.97 -0.51 6.62
N LEU A 227 2.90 -1.30 5.54
CA LEU A 227 1.84 -2.28 5.33
C LEU A 227 1.70 -3.21 6.53
N HIS A 228 0.47 -3.43 6.96
CA HIS A 228 0.19 -4.42 8.00
C HIS A 228 0.66 -5.81 7.55
N LEU A 229 1.21 -6.59 8.48
CA LEU A 229 1.88 -7.88 8.22
C LEU A 229 1.04 -8.83 7.36
N ASN A 230 -0.28 -8.79 7.54
CA ASN A 230 -1.24 -9.59 6.80
C ASN A 230 -1.25 -9.29 5.28
N TYR A 231 -0.99 -8.05 4.86
CA TYR A 231 -1.02 -7.64 3.45
C TYR A 231 0.37 -7.55 2.82
N TRP A 232 1.42 -7.65 3.64
CA TRP A 232 2.81 -7.46 3.23
C TRP A 232 3.21 -8.32 2.03
N GLN A 233 2.89 -9.62 2.07
CA GLN A 233 3.22 -10.59 1.02
C GLN A 233 2.52 -10.32 -0.31
N ILE A 234 1.44 -9.56 -0.27
CA ILE A 234 0.54 -9.37 -1.39
C ILE A 234 0.90 -8.06 -2.10
N LEU A 235 1.07 -6.98 -1.34
CA LEU A 235 1.25 -5.64 -1.88
C LEU A 235 2.73 -5.22 -1.96
N GLN A 236 3.53 -5.42 -0.90
CA GLN A 236 4.94 -4.98 -0.92
C GLN A 236 5.79 -5.84 -1.85
N VAL A 237 5.56 -7.15 -1.90
CA VAL A 237 6.32 -8.06 -2.77
C VAL A 237 6.16 -7.70 -4.25
N GLU A 238 4.98 -7.23 -4.64
CA GLU A 238 4.68 -6.84 -6.02
C GLU A 238 4.85 -5.33 -6.26
N GLY A 239 5.19 -4.55 -5.21
CA GLY A 239 5.25 -3.09 -5.27
C GLY A 239 3.93 -2.44 -5.72
N LYS A 240 2.80 -3.11 -5.44
CA LYS A 240 1.48 -2.73 -5.96
C LYS A 240 0.85 -1.62 -5.14
N THR A 241 0.57 -0.51 -5.82
CA THR A 241 -0.14 0.64 -5.25
C THR A 241 -1.32 1.11 -6.11
N VAL A 242 -1.57 0.42 -7.23
CA VAL A 242 -2.68 0.62 -8.15
C VAL A 242 -3.09 -0.73 -8.75
N GLY A 243 -4.31 -0.80 -9.28
CA GLY A 243 -4.89 -1.99 -9.89
C GLY A 243 -5.53 -2.94 -8.87
N ASP A 244 -5.83 -4.15 -9.33
CA ASP A 244 -6.53 -5.15 -8.53
C ASP A 244 -5.58 -6.09 -7.80
N CYS A 245 -5.88 -6.35 -6.52
CA CYS A 245 -5.16 -7.33 -5.74
C CYS A 245 -6.12 -8.20 -4.93
N CYS A 246 -6.03 -9.52 -5.12
CA CYS A 246 -6.81 -10.46 -4.32
C CYS A 246 -6.08 -10.72 -3.00
N ILE A 247 -6.74 -10.48 -1.86
CA ILE A 247 -6.16 -10.70 -0.54
C ILE A 247 -6.26 -12.16 -0.08
N ASN A 248 -7.04 -12.98 -0.78
CA ASN A 248 -7.12 -14.42 -0.61
C ASN A 248 -6.99 -15.17 -1.95
N THR A 249 -6.80 -16.48 -1.89
CA THR A 249 -6.63 -17.33 -3.09
C THR A 249 -7.80 -18.28 -3.27
N ARG A 250 -8.33 -18.34 -4.50
CA ARG A 250 -9.26 -19.40 -4.92
C ARG A 250 -8.45 -20.66 -5.21
N ARG A 251 -8.70 -21.76 -4.50
CA ARG A 251 -8.14 -23.07 -4.83
C ARG A 251 -9.22 -24.06 -5.22
N TYR A 252 -8.89 -24.88 -6.21
CA TYR A 252 -9.66 -26.06 -6.53
C TYR A 252 -9.50 -27.06 -5.38
N LYS A 253 -10.60 -27.48 -4.78
CA LYS A 253 -10.59 -28.70 -3.98
C LYS A 253 -10.44 -29.84 -4.98
N LYS A 254 -9.25 -30.44 -5.09
CA LYS A 254 -9.16 -31.75 -5.72
C LYS A 254 -10.04 -32.67 -4.88
N ASP A 255 -11.02 -33.29 -5.50
CA ASP A 255 -11.78 -34.34 -4.84
C ASP A 255 -10.81 -35.36 -4.22
N PRO A 256 -11.12 -35.92 -3.04
CA PRO A 256 -10.30 -36.98 -2.47
C PRO A 256 -10.09 -38.07 -3.51
N PRO A 257 -8.90 -38.71 -3.55
CA PRO A 257 -8.63 -39.79 -4.50
C PRO A 257 -9.75 -40.84 -4.43
N ILE A 258 -10.30 -41.14 -5.60
CA ILE A 258 -11.38 -42.11 -5.82
C ILE A 258 -10.84 -43.51 -5.48
N ASP A 259 -10.87 -43.88 -4.20
CA ASP A 259 -10.82 -45.27 -3.75
C ASP A 259 -12.16 -45.71 -3.12
N VAL A 260 -13.20 -44.86 -3.18
CA VAL A 260 -14.53 -45.12 -2.58
C VAL A 260 -15.67 -45.16 -3.60
N ILE A 261 -15.43 -44.92 -4.90
CA ILE A 261 -16.49 -44.86 -5.93
C ILE A 261 -16.35 -46.02 -6.92
N SER A 262 -16.49 -47.25 -6.44
CA SER A 262 -16.73 -48.40 -7.33
C SER A 262 -18.21 -48.82 -7.39
N PHE A 263 -19.12 -48.14 -6.67
CA PHE A 263 -20.52 -48.57 -6.54
C PHE A 263 -21.59 -47.61 -7.06
N ALA A 264 -21.24 -46.46 -7.63
CA ALA A 264 -22.23 -45.48 -8.11
C ALA A 264 -21.90 -44.96 -9.52
N MET A 265 -21.53 -45.84 -10.45
CA MET A 265 -21.59 -45.54 -11.88
C MET A 265 -23.01 -45.84 -12.35
N ASN A 266 -23.85 -44.80 -12.50
CA ASN A 266 -24.91 -44.68 -13.53
C ASN A 266 -26.05 -43.70 -13.20
N ALA A 267 -26.01 -43.00 -12.07
CA ALA A 267 -26.89 -41.86 -11.86
C ALA A 267 -26.09 -40.57 -12.04
N TYR A 268 -26.35 -39.87 -13.14
CA TYR A 268 -26.13 -38.43 -13.33
C TYR A 268 -25.80 -37.68 -12.03
N LYS A 269 -24.63 -37.04 -12.00
CA LYS A 269 -24.47 -35.77 -11.29
C LYS A 269 -23.22 -35.10 -11.84
N GLU A 270 -23.43 -33.94 -12.44
CA GLU A 270 -22.38 -32.93 -12.63
C GLU A 270 -21.51 -32.93 -11.37
N TYR A 271 -20.23 -33.24 -11.53
CA TYR A 271 -19.26 -33.02 -10.48
C TYR A 271 -19.21 -31.51 -10.23
N GLU A 272 -20.02 -31.04 -9.28
CA GLU A 272 -19.96 -29.68 -8.73
C GLU A 272 -18.52 -29.47 -8.26
N ARG A 273 -17.78 -28.69 -9.04
CA ARG A 273 -16.41 -28.32 -8.71
C ARG A 273 -16.46 -27.45 -7.47
N ARG A 274 -16.24 -28.04 -6.30
CA ARG A 274 -16.18 -27.28 -5.06
C ARG A 274 -14.88 -26.50 -4.99
N TYR A 275 -14.99 -25.19 -4.97
CA TYR A 275 -13.87 -24.31 -4.72
C TYR A 275 -13.76 -24.02 -3.22
N ILE A 276 -12.54 -23.78 -2.76
CA ILE A 276 -12.29 -23.25 -1.41
C ILE A 276 -11.49 -21.97 -1.52
N ALA A 277 -11.94 -20.93 -0.84
CA ALA A 277 -11.12 -19.75 -0.60
C ALA A 277 -10.12 -20.08 0.52
N ILE A 278 -8.83 -19.92 0.25
CA ILE A 278 -7.77 -20.05 1.25
C ILE A 278 -7.19 -18.66 1.47
N SER A 279 -7.34 -18.18 2.69
CA SER A 279 -6.82 -16.90 3.14
C SER A 279 -6.03 -17.07 4.42
N SER A 280 -4.98 -16.27 4.59
CA SER A 280 -4.34 -16.04 5.89
C SER A 280 -5.05 -14.97 6.72
N ILE A 281 -6.08 -14.31 6.16
CA ILE A 281 -6.86 -13.23 6.77
C ILE A 281 -8.34 -13.59 6.61
N THR A 282 -9.10 -13.69 7.70
CA THR A 282 -10.55 -13.88 7.54
C THR A 282 -11.21 -12.59 7.07
N LEU A 283 -12.43 -12.67 6.56
CA LEU A 283 -13.14 -11.49 6.08
C LEU A 283 -13.39 -10.50 7.22
N GLU A 284 -13.69 -10.99 8.41
CA GLU A 284 -13.96 -10.22 9.62
C GLU A 284 -12.73 -9.50 10.15
N GLU A 285 -11.53 -9.99 9.82
CA GLU A 285 -10.25 -9.39 10.18
C GLU A 285 -9.81 -8.28 9.21
N PHE A 286 -10.46 -8.16 8.05
CA PHE A 286 -10.14 -7.11 7.08
C PHE A 286 -10.67 -5.75 7.56
N ASN A 287 -9.76 -4.87 7.98
CA ASN A 287 -10.07 -3.47 8.25
C ASN A 287 -9.30 -2.55 7.27
N PRO A 288 -10.00 -1.85 6.36
CA PRO A 288 -9.38 -0.97 5.37
C PRO A 288 -8.59 0.19 5.99
N GLU A 289 -8.93 0.65 7.19
CA GLU A 289 -8.27 1.77 7.89
C GLU A 289 -6.92 1.36 8.50
N THR A 290 -6.66 0.06 8.60
CA THR A 290 -5.43 -0.49 9.19
C THR A 290 -4.48 -1.06 8.15
N LEU A 291 -4.72 -0.78 6.87
CA LEU A 291 -3.94 -1.33 5.76
C LEU A 291 -2.45 -0.96 5.84
N SER A 292 -2.18 0.30 6.19
CA SER A 292 -0.86 0.95 6.17
C SER A 292 -0.88 2.19 7.08
N ASP A 293 0.17 3.01 7.05
CA ASP A 293 0.12 4.37 7.57
C ASP A 293 -1.06 5.15 6.96
N ALA A 294 -1.97 5.62 7.83
CA ALA A 294 -3.21 6.29 7.44
C ALA A 294 -2.98 7.59 6.67
N ASN A 295 -1.78 8.18 6.75
CA ASN A 295 -1.42 9.39 6.02
C ASN A 295 -0.86 9.10 4.62
N ALA A 296 -0.64 7.83 4.26
CA ALA A 296 -0.04 7.43 2.99
C ALA A 296 -1.07 7.01 1.92
N TYR A 297 -2.36 6.93 2.27
CA TYR A 297 -3.43 6.58 1.34
C TYR A 297 -4.76 7.23 1.75
N LEU A 298 -5.71 7.29 0.81
CA LEU A 298 -7.09 7.69 1.06
C LEU A 298 -8.04 6.54 0.77
N VAL A 299 -9.05 6.34 1.63
CA VAL A 299 -10.15 5.39 1.38
C VAL A 299 -11.16 6.03 0.44
N VAL A 300 -11.53 5.30 -0.62
CA VAL A 300 -12.42 5.76 -1.69
C VAL A 300 -13.75 5.02 -1.58
N ASN A 301 -14.83 5.77 -1.37
CA ASN A 301 -16.17 5.23 -1.15
C ASN A 301 -17.15 5.71 -2.22
N SER A 302 -18.26 5.00 -2.44
CA SER A 302 -19.34 5.50 -3.29
C SER A 302 -19.94 6.76 -2.68
N ASP A 303 -20.25 7.76 -3.50
CA ASP A 303 -20.99 8.93 -3.06
C ASP A 303 -22.49 8.72 -3.26
N GLU A 304 -23.15 8.23 -2.21
CA GLU A 304 -24.59 7.91 -2.18
C GLU A 304 -25.52 9.09 -2.49
N ARG A 305 -25.00 10.33 -2.53
CA ARG A 305 -25.78 11.51 -2.94
C ARG A 305 -26.11 11.50 -4.43
N PHE A 306 -25.39 10.70 -5.22
CA PHE A 306 -25.57 10.60 -6.66
C PHE A 306 -26.16 9.24 -7.03
N ASP A 307 -27.09 9.27 -7.99
CA ASP A 307 -27.62 8.08 -8.65
C ASP A 307 -26.47 7.20 -9.19
N GLU A 308 -26.65 5.88 -9.17
CA GLU A 308 -25.74 4.89 -9.76
C GLU A 308 -25.35 5.25 -11.19
N LYS A 309 -26.26 5.91 -11.93
CA LYS A 309 -25.99 6.43 -13.28
C LYS A 309 -24.76 7.35 -13.36
N TRP A 310 -24.49 8.14 -12.34
CA TRP A 310 -23.40 9.11 -12.33
C TRP A 310 -22.08 8.53 -11.80
N ASN A 311 -22.16 7.42 -11.07
CA ASN A 311 -21.03 6.65 -10.55
C ASN A 311 -19.95 7.55 -9.92
N MET A 312 -20.38 8.46 -9.03
CA MET A 312 -19.51 9.38 -8.31
C MET A 312 -18.92 8.69 -7.09
N TRP A 313 -17.63 8.87 -6.89
CA TRP A 313 -16.90 8.32 -5.74
C TRP A 313 -16.29 9.45 -4.94
N LYS A 314 -16.34 9.32 -3.63
CA LYS A 314 -15.88 10.31 -2.66
C LYS A 314 -14.64 9.84 -1.91
N VAL A 315 -13.74 10.78 -1.68
CA VAL A 315 -12.69 10.69 -0.67
C VAL A 315 -12.94 11.73 0.41
N SER A 316 -12.63 11.42 1.66
CA SER A 316 -12.64 12.39 2.76
C SER A 316 -11.21 12.72 3.14
N ILE A 317 -10.88 14.00 3.17
CA ILE A 317 -9.52 14.50 3.41
C ILE A 317 -9.55 15.49 4.57
N ASN A 318 -8.66 15.30 5.54
CA ASN A 318 -8.50 16.16 6.72
C ASN A 318 -7.08 16.77 6.82
N LEU A 319 -6.18 16.48 5.87
CA LEU A 319 -4.79 16.97 5.86
C LEU A 319 -4.50 17.80 4.59
N LYS A 320 -3.81 18.95 4.74
CA LYS A 320 -3.41 19.81 3.60
C LYS A 320 -2.55 19.09 2.58
N GLU A 321 -1.56 18.32 3.05
CA GLU A 321 -0.64 17.62 2.16
C GLU A 321 -1.39 16.63 1.26
N ALA A 322 -2.29 15.84 1.85
CA ALA A 322 -3.10 14.88 1.12
C ALA A 322 -4.05 15.59 0.14
N LEU A 323 -4.62 16.73 0.53
CA LEU A 323 -5.46 17.56 -0.34
C LEU A 323 -4.67 18.11 -1.54
N GLN A 324 -3.48 18.64 -1.27
CA GLN A 324 -2.58 19.17 -2.30
C GLN A 324 -2.17 18.09 -3.29
N ASP A 325 -1.76 16.92 -2.81
CA ASP A 325 -1.44 15.78 -3.66
C ASP A 325 -2.64 15.36 -4.51
N PHE A 326 -3.81 15.21 -3.89
CA PHE A 326 -5.02 14.75 -4.57
C PHE A 326 -5.45 15.70 -5.68
N LEU A 327 -5.56 17.00 -5.39
CA LEU A 327 -5.99 17.98 -6.38
C LEU A 327 -4.91 18.32 -7.40
N SER A 328 -3.63 18.29 -7.03
CA SER A 328 -2.54 18.46 -8.01
C SER A 328 -2.47 17.30 -9.00
N TYR A 329 -2.85 16.10 -8.57
CA TYR A 329 -2.87 14.90 -9.41
C TYR A 329 -4.15 14.83 -10.25
N PHE A 330 -5.31 14.69 -9.61
CA PHE A 330 -6.58 14.52 -10.32
C PHE A 330 -7.07 15.80 -10.96
N GLY A 331 -6.70 16.98 -10.45
CA GLY A 331 -7.02 18.24 -11.09
C GLY A 331 -6.39 18.35 -12.48
N LYS A 332 -5.14 17.89 -12.64
CA LYS A 332 -4.49 17.82 -13.96
C LYS A 332 -5.18 16.82 -14.89
N ILE A 333 -5.49 15.62 -14.39
CA ILE A 333 -6.21 14.59 -15.17
C ILE A 333 -7.55 15.14 -15.68
N LEU A 334 -8.31 15.82 -14.83
CA LEU A 334 -9.57 16.47 -15.20
C LEU A 334 -9.37 17.55 -16.26
N MET A 335 -8.31 18.35 -16.14
CA MET A 335 -7.96 19.38 -17.11
C MET A 335 -7.44 18.82 -18.44
N ASP A 336 -6.87 17.61 -18.46
CA ASP A 336 -6.34 17.00 -19.69
C ASP A 336 -7.39 16.18 -20.46
N LYS A 337 -8.37 15.60 -19.76
CA LYS A 337 -9.43 14.76 -20.35
C LYS A 337 -10.43 15.55 -21.20
N HIS A 338 -10.51 16.86 -21.01
CA HIS A 338 -11.46 17.79 -21.67
C HIS A 338 -10.72 19.05 -22.10
#